data_AF-B0E9G8-F1
#
_entry.id   AF-B0E9G8-F1
#
_cell.length_a   1.000
_cell.length_b   1.000
_cell.length_c   1.000
_cell.angle_alpha   90.00
_cell.angle_beta   90.00
_cell.angle_gamma   90.00
#
_symmetry.space_group_name_H-M   'P 1'
#
loop_
_entity.id
_entity.type
_entity.pdbx_description
1 polymer ?
#
loop_
_entity_poly.entity_id
_entity_poly.type
_entity_poly.pdbx_seq_one_letter_code
_entity_poly.pdbx_strand_id
1 'polypeptide(L)'
;MYGTKVSNYPDRFINKEEEITLEENGITIKDLNILINDIIDVSESADILVKGVSVTLGEIPLTTLNKTLSKHLETLEIIKKEIKSLEKRNRLIISKIKKEDDKEKELEKKIKEETKPAGRKTELLYFI
;
A
#
# COMPACT_ATOMS: atom_id res chain seq x y z
N MET A 1 45.51 31.74 24.62
CA MET A 1 44.09 31.41 24.37
C MET A 1 44.03 30.32 23.31
N TYR A 2 43.20 29.31 23.59
CA TYR A 2 42.92 28.07 22.88
C TYR A 2 42.40 28.31 21.44
N GLY A 3 42.91 27.64 20.39
CA GLY A 3 42.37 26.40 19.77
C GLY A 3 41.81 26.74 18.37
N THR A 4 41.86 25.95 17.29
CA THR A 4 42.20 24.54 17.01
C THR A 4 42.57 24.40 15.51
N LYS A 5 43.34 23.36 15.15
CA LYS A 5 43.77 23.07 13.75
C LYS A 5 42.59 22.62 12.88
N VAL A 6 42.49 23.15 11.66
CA VAL A 6 41.53 22.72 10.65
C VAL A 6 41.95 21.34 10.12
N SER A 7 41.17 20.33 10.49
CA SER A 7 41.33 18.95 10.01
C SER A 7 40.58 18.80 8.69
N ASN A 8 41.31 18.76 7.57
CA ASN A 8 40.81 18.28 6.29
C ASN A 8 40.68 16.75 6.35
N TYR A 9 39.45 16.25 6.55
CA TYR A 9 39.08 14.90 6.15
C TYR A 9 37.79 14.98 5.31
N PRO A 10 37.74 14.32 4.15
CA PRO A 10 36.54 14.31 3.31
C PRO A 10 35.47 13.43 3.95
N ASP A 11 34.24 13.94 4.04
CA ASP A 11 33.03 13.16 4.37
C ASP A 11 32.84 12.06 3.34
N ARG A 12 33.49 10.91 3.60
CA ARG A 12 33.20 9.66 2.92
C ARG A 12 31.98 9.05 3.58
N PHE A 13 30.81 9.31 3.01
CA PHE A 13 29.69 8.38 3.17
C PHE A 13 30.02 7.10 2.39
N ILE A 14 30.78 6.22 3.05
CA ILE A 14 30.94 4.83 2.65
C ILE A 14 29.65 4.11 3.01
N ASN A 15 29.00 3.60 1.97
CA ASN A 15 28.03 2.50 1.96
C ASN A 15 27.93 1.71 3.26
N LYS A 16 26.76 1.75 3.89
CA LYS A 16 26.23 0.65 4.70
C LYS A 16 24.82 0.34 4.24
N GLU A 17 24.78 -0.63 3.34
CA GLU A 17 23.62 -1.50 3.15
C GLU A 17 23.21 -2.11 4.50
N GLU A 18 21.91 -2.36 4.65
CA GLU A 18 21.34 -3.35 5.57
C GLU A 18 21.38 -3.02 7.07
N GLU A 19 20.42 -2.20 7.49
CA GLU A 19 19.42 -2.51 8.53
C GLU A 19 18.62 -1.23 8.79
N ILE A 20 17.50 -1.06 8.08
CA ILE A 20 16.52 -0.05 8.48
C ILE A 20 15.82 -0.66 9.69
N THR A 21 16.41 -0.44 10.87
CA THR A 21 15.68 -0.49 12.13
C THR A 21 14.39 0.28 11.93
N LEU A 22 13.26 -0.35 12.23
CA LEU A 22 11.94 0.27 12.28
C LEU A 22 11.94 1.28 13.43
N GLU A 23 12.71 2.35 13.30
CA GLU A 23 12.64 3.48 14.22
C GLU A 23 11.25 4.05 14.09
N GLU A 24 10.57 4.16 15.22
CA GLU A 24 9.22 4.70 15.40
C GLU A 24 9.11 6.19 15.07
N ASN A 25 9.93 6.69 14.15
CA ASN A 25 9.74 7.99 13.57
C ASN A 25 8.35 7.98 12.91
N GLY A 26 7.52 8.95 13.31
CA GLY A 26 6.16 9.10 12.82
C GLY A 26 6.12 9.11 11.28
N ILE A 27 4.98 8.72 10.71
CA ILE A 27 4.78 8.89 9.26
C ILE A 27 4.96 10.37 8.95
N THR A 28 5.88 10.71 8.04
CA THR A 28 6.10 12.10 7.65
C THR A 28 5.20 12.48 6.48
N ILE A 29 4.99 13.79 6.28
CA ILE A 29 4.27 14.31 5.11
C ILE A 29 4.96 13.86 3.80
N LYS A 30 6.28 13.73 3.83
CA LYS A 30 7.05 13.26 2.67
C LYS A 30 6.69 11.82 2.31
N ASP A 31 6.49 10.95 3.29
CA ASP A 31 6.11 9.54 3.05
C ASP A 31 4.69 9.45 2.45
N LEU A 32 3.77 10.32 2.90
CA LEU A 32 2.43 10.42 2.30
C LEU A 32 2.48 10.93 0.86
N ASN A 33 3.33 11.93 0.57
CA ASN A 33 3.54 12.39 -0.80
C ASN A 33 4.12 11.29 -1.70
N ILE A 34 5.03 10.47 -1.18
CA ILE A 34 5.58 9.31 -1.91
C ILE A 34 4.45 8.31 -2.22
N LEU A 35 3.62 7.97 -1.23
CA LEU A 35 2.47 7.09 -1.45
C LEU A 35 1.50 7.62 -2.51
N ILE A 36 1.17 8.91 -2.44
CA ILE A 36 0.24 9.55 -3.40
C ILE A 36 0.83 9.50 -4.81
N ASN A 37 2.11 9.85 -4.97
CA ASN A 37 2.77 9.79 -6.28
C ASN A 37 2.83 8.34 -6.80
N ASP A 38 3.16 7.38 -5.95
CA ASP A 38 3.19 5.97 -6.35
C ASP A 38 1.81 5.46 -6.82
N ILE A 39 0.72 5.93 -6.19
CA ILE A 39 -0.64 5.63 -6.61
C ILE A 39 -0.95 6.26 -7.97
N ILE A 40 -0.52 7.51 -8.18
CA ILE A 40 -0.68 8.20 -9.47
C ILE A 40 0.04 7.42 -10.57
N ASP A 41 1.29 7.03 -10.35
CA ASP A 41 2.08 6.27 -11.33
C ASP A 41 1.38 4.97 -11.76
N VAL A 42 0.90 4.18 -10.78
CA VAL A 42 0.15 2.94 -11.05
C VAL A 42 -1.15 3.23 -11.80
N SER A 43 -1.83 4.33 -11.46
CA SER A 43 -3.10 4.72 -12.09
C SER A 43 -2.89 5.14 -13.55
N GLU A 44 -1.82 5.86 -13.86
CA GLU A 44 -1.45 6.24 -15.23
C GLU A 44 -1.13 5.01 -16.08
N SER A 45 -0.37 4.05 -15.53
CA SER A 45 -0.12 2.76 -16.20
C SER A 45 -1.41 1.98 -16.46
N ALA A 46 -2.37 2.01 -15.53
CA ALA A 46 -3.67 1.36 -15.70
C ALA A 46 -4.57 2.05 -16.74
N ASP A 47 -4.49 3.37 -16.88
CA ASP A 47 -5.26 4.14 -17.86
C ASP A 47 -4.96 3.75 -19.32
N ILE A 48 -3.75 3.25 -19.59
CA ILE A 48 -3.38 2.67 -20.89
C ILE A 48 -4.30 1.51 -21.28
N LEU A 49 -4.73 0.70 -20.31
CA LEU A 49 -5.64 -0.43 -20.55
C LEU A 49 -7.04 0.06 -20.93
N VAL A 50 -7.48 1.19 -20.38
CA VAL A 50 -8.79 1.77 -20.69
C VAL A 50 -8.78 2.38 -22.09
N LYS A 51 -7.75 3.19 -22.38
CA LYS A 51 -7.58 3.85 -23.68
C LYS A 51 -7.37 2.85 -24.81
N GLY A 52 -6.67 1.74 -24.54
CA GLY A 52 -6.41 0.68 -25.51
C GLY A 52 -7.65 -0.07 -26.00
N VAL A 53 -8.74 -0.06 -25.23
CA VAL A 53 -10.04 -0.62 -25.66
C VAL A 53 -10.77 0.31 -26.64
N SER A 54 -10.46 1.61 -26.62
CA SER A 54 -11.08 2.61 -27.50
C SER A 54 -10.42 2.68 -28.89
N VAL A 55 -9.60 1.69 -29.25
CA VAL A 55 -8.84 1.66 -30.51
C VAL A 55 -9.71 1.15 -31.65
N THR A 56 -9.81 1.95 -32.72
CA THR A 56 -10.49 1.55 -33.96
C THR A 56 -9.66 0.49 -34.70
N LEU A 57 -10.28 -0.63 -35.06
CA LEU A 57 -9.60 -1.81 -35.62
C LEU A 57 -9.04 -1.62 -37.04
N GLY A 58 -9.50 -0.59 -37.76
CA GLY A 58 -8.99 -0.22 -39.09
C GLY A 58 -9.18 -1.31 -40.15
N GLU A 59 -8.31 -1.27 -41.18
CA GLU A 59 -8.40 -2.17 -42.35
C GLU A 59 -7.95 -3.61 -42.06
N ILE A 60 -7.15 -3.84 -41.01
CA ILE A 60 -6.64 -5.17 -40.64
C ILE A 60 -7.02 -5.50 -39.19
N PRO A 61 -8.31 -5.79 -38.93
CA PRO A 61 -8.86 -5.84 -37.58
C PRO A 61 -8.22 -6.91 -36.70
N LEU A 62 -7.92 -8.09 -37.25
CA LEU A 62 -7.33 -9.20 -36.47
C LEU A 62 -5.89 -8.90 -36.04
N THR A 63 -5.10 -8.27 -36.91
CA THR A 63 -3.71 -7.90 -36.58
C THR A 63 -3.68 -6.78 -35.56
N THR A 64 -4.56 -5.78 -35.71
CA THR A 64 -4.71 -4.69 -34.74
C THR A 64 -5.14 -5.24 -33.38
N LEU A 65 -6.15 -6.11 -33.35
CA LEU A 65 -6.62 -6.75 -32.12
C LEU A 65 -5.52 -7.56 -31.43
N ASN A 66 -4.76 -8.37 -32.19
CA ASN A 66 -3.67 -9.16 -31.62
C ASN A 66 -2.61 -8.26 -30.98
N LYS A 67 -2.18 -7.19 -31.66
CA LYS A 67 -1.22 -6.21 -31.12
C LYS A 67 -1.76 -5.52 -29.87
N THR A 68 -3.03 -5.11 -29.89
CA THR A 68 -3.68 -4.48 -28.74
C THR A 68 -3.68 -5.43 -27.55
N LEU A 69 -4.09 -6.69 -27.73
CA LEU A 69 -4.10 -7.70 -26.67
C LEU A 69 -2.69 -7.99 -26.13
N SER A 70 -1.71 -8.21 -27.01
CA SER A 70 -0.31 -8.39 -26.58
C SER A 70 0.16 -7.21 -25.73
N LYS A 71 -0.18 -5.97 -26.14
CA LYS A 71 0.23 -4.79 -25.39
C LYS A 71 -0.47 -4.68 -24.03
N HIS A 72 -1.76 -5.04 -23.95
CA HIS A 72 -2.46 -5.09 -22.66
C HIS A 72 -1.83 -6.09 -21.70
N LEU A 73 -1.44 -7.27 -22.20
CA LEU A 73 -0.75 -8.29 -21.38
C LEU A 73 0.60 -7.78 -20.87
N GLU A 74 1.40 -7.13 -21.71
CA GLU A 74 2.65 -6.48 -21.28
C GLU A 74 2.40 -5.41 -20.21
N THR A 75 1.42 -4.54 -20.42
CA THR A 75 1.07 -3.48 -19.46
C THR A 75 0.61 -4.05 -18.13
N LEU A 76 -0.15 -5.16 -18.12
CA LEU A 76 -0.54 -5.84 -16.88
C LEU A 76 0.68 -6.37 -16.10
N GLU A 77 1.71 -6.87 -16.77
CA GLU A 77 2.95 -7.27 -16.11
C GLU A 77 3.71 -6.08 -15.50
N ILE A 78 3.71 -4.93 -16.18
CA ILE A 78 4.31 -3.68 -15.68
C ILE A 78 3.58 -3.20 -14.42
N ILE A 79 2.25 -3.09 -14.48
CA ILE A 79 1.42 -2.71 -13.33
C ILE A 79 1.68 -3.63 -12.14
N LYS A 80 1.79 -4.93 -12.36
CA LYS A 80 2.11 -5.90 -11.29
C LYS A 80 3.47 -5.62 -10.64
N LYS A 81 4.47 -5.18 -11.41
CA LYS A 81 5.79 -4.79 -10.87
C LYS A 81 5.70 -3.47 -10.11
N GLU A 82 4.95 -2.50 -10.62
CA GLU A 82 4.74 -1.19 -9.98
C GLU A 82 4.00 -1.33 -8.65
N ILE A 83 2.94 -2.13 -8.59
CA ILE A 83 2.23 -2.45 -7.34
C ILE A 83 3.19 -3.05 -6.31
N LYS A 84 4.03 -4.02 -6.72
CA LYS A 84 5.04 -4.60 -5.81
C LYS A 84 6.05 -3.55 -5.33
N SER A 85 6.40 -2.58 -6.18
CA SER A 85 7.30 -1.49 -5.82
C SER A 85 6.64 -0.52 -4.83
N LEU A 86 5.37 -0.17 -5.06
CA LEU A 86 4.54 0.63 -4.16
C LEU A 86 4.43 -0.04 -2.79
N GLU A 87 4.13 -1.34 -2.74
CA GLU A 87 4.04 -2.10 -1.49
C GLU A 87 5.36 -2.09 -0.71
N LYS A 88 6.49 -2.23 -1.40
CA LYS A 88 7.82 -2.22 -0.78
C LYS A 88 8.18 -0.84 -0.23
N ARG A 89 7.99 0.21 -1.03
CA ARG A 89 8.33 1.60 -0.67
C ARG A 89 7.43 2.13 0.45
N ASN A 90 6.15 1.78 0.43
CA ASN A 90 5.16 2.26 1.39
C ASN A 90 4.85 1.24 2.50
N ARG A 91 5.72 0.24 2.71
CA ARG A 91 5.51 -0.85 3.68
C ARG A 91 5.19 -0.34 5.08
N LEU A 92 5.85 0.75 5.52
CA LEU A 92 5.64 1.37 6.82
C LEU A 92 4.20 1.87 6.99
N ILE A 93 3.72 2.68 6.05
CA ILE A 93 2.37 3.22 6.05
C ILE A 93 1.35 2.08 5.98
N ILE A 94 1.52 1.15 5.04
CA ILE A 94 0.62 0.01 4.84
C ILE A 94 0.53 -0.85 6.11
N SER A 95 1.66 -1.08 6.80
CA SER A 95 1.68 -1.85 8.05
C SER A 95 0.97 -1.14 9.20
N LYS A 96 1.03 0.20 9.26
CA LYS A 96 0.31 1.00 10.25
C LYS A 96 -1.19 0.99 9.98
N ILE A 97 -1.60 1.19 8.72
CA ILE A 97 -3.00 1.10 8.29
C ILE A 97 -3.59 -0.27 8.65
N LYS A 98 -2.90 -1.37 8.30
CA LYS A 98 -3.38 -2.73 8.65
C LYS A 98 -3.56 -2.94 10.16
N LYS A 99 -2.66 -2.39 10.98
CA LYS A 99 -2.77 -2.45 12.44
C LYS A 99 -3.95 -1.63 12.97
N GLU A 100 -4.30 -0.52 12.31
CA GLU A 100 -5.49 0.27 12.64
C GLU A 100 -6.78 -0.49 12.27
N ASP A 101 -6.84 -1.07 11.08
CA ASP A 101 -7.98 -1.90 10.64
C ASP A 101 -8.24 -3.09 11.58
N ASP A 102 -7.17 -3.74 12.05
CA ASP A 102 -7.31 -4.88 12.96
C ASP A 102 -7.81 -4.46 14.34
N LYS A 103 -7.38 -3.30 14.85
CA LYS A 103 -7.90 -2.72 16.11
C LYS A 103 -9.37 -2.35 16.00
N GLU A 104 -9.79 -1.79 14.86
CA GLU A 104 -11.18 -1.43 14.63
C GLU A 104 -12.07 -2.68 14.62
N LYS A 105 -11.63 -3.76 13.96
CA LYS A 105 -12.34 -5.06 13.98
C LYS A 105 -12.41 -5.69 15.38
N GLU A 106 -11.39 -5.51 16.20
CA GLU A 106 -11.44 -5.96 17.60
C GLU A 106 -12.42 -5.16 18.45
N LEU A 107 -12.50 -3.85 18.24
CA LEU A 107 -13.47 -2.98 18.90
C LEU A 107 -14.91 -3.32 18.49
N GLU A 108 -15.16 -3.58 17.21
CA GLU A 108 -16.46 -4.04 16.73
C GLU A 108 -16.90 -5.37 17.37
N LYS A 109 -15.96 -6.30 17.56
CA LYS A 109 -16.24 -7.58 18.23
C LYS A 109 -16.57 -7.37 19.70
N LYS A 110 -15.82 -6.54 20.41
CA LYS A 110 -16.11 -6.19 21.82
C LYS A 110 -17.47 -5.54 21.99
N ILE A 111 -17.83 -4.60 21.10
CA ILE A 111 -19.16 -3.97 21.12
C ILE A 111 -20.26 -5.02 20.88
N LYS A 112 -20.07 -5.97 19.94
CA LYS A 112 -21.04 -7.06 19.70
C LYS A 112 -21.13 -8.07 20.85
N GLU A 113 -20.05 -8.27 21.61
CA GLU A 113 -20.04 -9.14 22.80
C GLU A 113 -20.70 -8.45 24.00
N GLU A 114 -20.45 -7.16 24.21
CA GLU A 114 -21.07 -6.37 25.29
C GLU A 114 -22.56 -6.06 25.03
N THR A 115 -22.97 -5.97 23.76
CA THR A 115 -24.38 -5.75 23.39
C THR A 115 -25.20 -7.04 23.25
N LYS A 116 -24.61 -8.23 23.47
CA LYS A 116 -25.41 -9.45 23.59
C LYS A 116 -26.27 -9.35 24.85
N PRO A 117 -27.61 -9.34 24.73
CA PRO A 117 -28.47 -9.30 25.90
C PRO A 117 -28.19 -10.56 26.73
N ALA A 118 -27.81 -10.36 28.00
CA ALA A 118 -27.70 -11.44 28.96
C ALA A 118 -29.02 -12.22 28.95
N GLY A 119 -28.98 -13.47 28.46
CA GLY A 119 -30.15 -14.32 28.40
C GLY A 119 -30.75 -14.41 29.79
N ARG A 120 -31.92 -13.78 29.99
CA ARG A 120 -32.70 -13.99 31.20
C ARG A 120 -32.92 -15.49 31.32
N LYS A 121 -32.32 -16.11 32.33
CA LYS A 121 -32.78 -17.42 32.80
C LYS A 121 -34.19 -17.19 33.33
N THR A 122 -35.18 -17.30 32.47
CA THR A 122 -36.54 -17.59 32.91
C THR A 122 -36.50 -19.03 33.37
N GLU A 123 -36.17 -19.23 34.66
CA GLU A 123 -36.64 -20.40 35.37
C GLU A 123 -38.15 -20.38 35.23
N LEU A 124 -38.67 -21.23 34.33
CA LEU A 124 -40.08 -21.53 34.25
C LEU A 124 -40.46 -22.08 35.62
N LEU A 125 -41.04 -21.22 36.45
CA LEU A 125 -41.88 -21.54 37.58
C LEU A 125 -43.04 -22.42 37.10
N TYR A 126 -42.78 -23.71 36.86
CA TYR A 126 -43.82 -24.72 36.87
C TYR A 126 -44.07 -25.07 38.35
N PHE A 127 -44.92 -24.27 38.98
CA PHE A 127 -45.71 -24.73 40.12
C PHE A 127 -46.70 -25.78 39.59
N ILE A 128 -46.39 -27.07 39.78
CA ILE A 128 -47.34 -28.17 39.86
C ILE A 128 -46.92 -29.04 41.04
#